data_AF-A0A924B8F2-F1
#
_entry.id   AF-A0A924B8F2-F1
#
_cell.length_a   1.000
_cell.length_b   1.000
_cell.length_c   1.000
_cell.angle_alpha   90.00
_cell.angle_beta   90.00
_cell.angle_gamma   90.00
#
_symmetry.space_group_name_H-M   'P 1'
#
loop_
_entity.id
_entity.type
_entity.pdbx_description
1 polymer ?
#
loop_
_entity_poly.entity_id
_entity_poly.type
_entity_poly.pdbx_seq_one_letter_code
_entity_poly.pdbx_strand_id
1 'polypeptide(L)'
;MPKRFKSGAIKIDFAFIQTSAPDKNGYVSLGTSVDIAKSAVLAAGCVIAEINQQMPRTFGDGLLSVSQLHFAVESNHPLFTSHEVSVTEDEKKIGQYVAQLIDDGSCLQAGIGSIPNAVMAALKDHRHLGVGLFLFKNFCQ
;
A
#
# COMPACT_ATOMS: atom_id res chain seq x y z
N MET A 1 -9.37 -6.00 11.39
CA MET A 1 -9.74 -7.11 10.48
C MET A 1 -8.89 -8.37 10.64
N PRO A 2 -7.53 -8.33 10.59
CA PRO A 2 -6.70 -9.55 10.67
C PRO A 2 -7.04 -10.53 11.80
N LYS A 3 -7.26 -10.00 13.02
CA LYS A 3 -7.67 -10.81 14.18
C LYS A 3 -8.97 -11.58 13.94
N ARG A 4 -9.93 -10.99 13.22
CA ARG A 4 -11.24 -11.61 12.93
C ARG A 4 -11.09 -12.78 11.96
N PHE A 5 -10.26 -12.64 10.93
CA PHE A 5 -9.94 -13.74 10.01
C PHE A 5 -9.24 -14.89 10.76
N LYS A 6 -8.19 -14.56 11.54
CA LYS A 6 -7.45 -15.56 12.31
C LYS A 6 -8.30 -16.30 13.34
N SER A 7 -9.26 -15.61 13.97
CA SER A 7 -10.17 -16.22 14.94
C SER A 7 -11.30 -17.07 14.33
N GLY A 8 -11.47 -17.03 13.00
CA GLY A 8 -12.64 -17.63 12.34
C GLY A 8 -13.95 -16.86 12.51
N ALA A 9 -13.95 -15.75 13.26
CA ALA A 9 -15.12 -14.86 13.40
C ALA A 9 -15.60 -14.28 12.05
N ILE A 10 -14.70 -14.22 11.06
CA ILE A 10 -15.07 -14.09 9.65
C ILE A 10 -14.34 -15.21 8.91
N LYS A 11 -15.10 -16.11 8.30
CA LYS A 11 -14.58 -17.18 7.44
C LYS A 11 -14.34 -16.64 6.03
N ILE A 12 -13.24 -17.05 5.42
CA ILE A 12 -12.92 -16.75 4.02
C ILE A 12 -12.82 -18.09 3.30
N ASP A 13 -13.75 -18.38 2.41
CA ASP A 13 -13.70 -19.61 1.61
C ASP A 13 -12.73 -19.43 0.43
N PHE A 14 -12.75 -18.27 -0.22
CA PHE A 14 -11.90 -17.92 -1.37
C PHE A 14 -11.26 -16.55 -1.20
N ALA A 15 -9.96 -16.44 -1.51
CA ALA A 15 -9.24 -15.18 -1.61
C ALA A 15 -8.74 -14.97 -3.04
N PHE A 16 -9.18 -13.88 -3.68
CA PHE A 16 -8.67 -13.43 -4.97
C PHE A 16 -7.66 -12.31 -4.73
N ILE A 17 -6.43 -12.51 -5.19
CA ILE A 17 -5.32 -11.57 -4.99
C ILE A 17 -4.63 -11.30 -6.33
N GLN A 18 -4.00 -10.13 -6.45
CA GLN A 18 -3.06 -9.85 -7.52
C GLN A 18 -1.65 -9.83 -6.95
N THR A 19 -0.69 -10.41 -7.65
CA THR A 19 0.70 -10.56 -7.19
C THR A 19 1.70 -10.24 -8.30
N SER A 20 2.96 -9.99 -7.93
CA SER A 20 4.08 -9.92 -8.87
C SER A 20 4.40 -11.29 -9.45
N ALA A 21 5.19 -11.31 -10.53
CA ALA A 21 5.86 -12.52 -11.00
C ALA A 21 6.68 -13.19 -9.87
N PRO A 22 6.78 -14.53 -9.86
CA PRO A 22 7.58 -15.25 -8.90
C PRO A 22 9.07 -14.96 -9.10
N ASP A 23 9.81 -14.85 -8.00
CA ASP A 23 11.26 -14.80 -8.05
C ASP A 23 11.89 -16.20 -8.23
N LYS A 24 13.22 -16.23 -8.38
CA LYS A 24 14.00 -17.47 -8.54
C LYS A 24 13.84 -18.47 -7.39
N ASN A 25 13.35 -18.04 -6.23
CA ASN A 25 13.15 -18.87 -5.05
C ASN A 25 11.68 -19.31 -4.91
N GLY A 26 10.82 -18.99 -5.89
CA GLY A 26 9.40 -19.33 -5.87
C GLY A 26 8.56 -18.45 -4.95
N TYR A 27 8.93 -17.18 -4.76
CA TYR A 27 8.12 -16.23 -4.01
C TYR A 27 7.49 -15.16 -4.90
N VAL A 28 6.20 -14.91 -4.68
CA VAL A 28 5.45 -13.78 -5.24
C VAL A 28 5.27 -12.69 -4.19
N SER A 29 5.00 -11.46 -4.64
CA SER A 29 4.73 -10.31 -3.78
C SER A 29 3.30 -9.82 -3.97
N LEU A 30 2.60 -9.53 -2.87
CA LEU A 30 1.31 -8.81 -2.86
C LEU A 30 1.41 -7.36 -3.36
N GLY A 31 2.63 -6.86 -3.55
CA GLY A 31 2.92 -5.60 -4.21
C GLY A 31 2.37 -4.42 -3.41
N THR A 32 1.48 -3.64 -4.02
CA THR A 32 0.95 -2.40 -3.45
C THR A 32 -0.02 -2.61 -2.29
N SER A 33 -0.49 -3.85 -2.05
CA SER A 33 -1.60 -4.11 -1.12
C SER A 33 -1.28 -5.24 -0.14
N VAL A 34 -0.61 -4.92 0.96
CA VAL A 34 -0.27 -5.90 2.03
C VAL A 34 -1.31 -5.91 3.16
N ASP A 35 -1.82 -4.72 3.51
CA ASP A 35 -2.85 -4.41 4.51
C ASP A 35 -3.48 -5.60 5.27
N ILE A 36 -4.61 -6.09 4.78
CA ILE A 36 -5.32 -7.27 5.26
C ILE A 36 -5.12 -8.46 4.31
N ALA A 37 -4.62 -8.22 3.08
CA ALA A 37 -4.49 -9.22 2.03
C ALA A 37 -3.71 -10.46 2.50
N LYS A 38 -2.56 -10.27 3.16
CA LYS A 38 -1.79 -11.40 3.72
C LYS A 38 -2.60 -12.22 4.72
N SER A 39 -3.33 -11.56 5.60
CA SER A 39 -4.16 -12.25 6.60
C SER A 39 -5.35 -12.96 5.98
N ALA A 40 -5.89 -12.42 4.88
CA ALA A 40 -6.95 -13.06 4.12
C ALA A 40 -6.43 -14.33 3.42
N VAL A 41 -5.27 -14.26 2.77
CA VAL A 41 -4.59 -15.42 2.15
C VAL A 41 -4.37 -16.54 3.16
N LEU A 42 -3.82 -16.22 4.33
CA LEU A 42 -3.54 -17.22 5.37
C LEU A 42 -4.78 -17.85 5.99
N ALA A 43 -5.93 -17.18 5.93
CA ALA A 43 -7.19 -17.67 6.49
C ALA A 43 -8.10 -18.32 5.44
N ALA A 44 -7.81 -18.16 4.14
CA ALA A 44 -8.66 -18.63 3.07
C ALA A 44 -8.57 -20.15 2.87
N GLY A 45 -9.70 -20.79 2.58
CA GLY A 45 -9.73 -22.19 2.17
C GLY A 45 -9.11 -22.43 0.78
N CYS A 46 -9.21 -21.44 -0.11
CA CYS A 46 -8.65 -21.47 -1.46
C CYS A 46 -8.14 -20.07 -1.85
N VAL A 47 -6.96 -20.02 -2.46
CA VAL A 47 -6.27 -18.78 -2.86
C VAL A 47 -6.07 -18.79 -4.37
N ILE A 48 -6.65 -17.82 -5.06
CA ILE A 48 -6.57 -17.67 -6.51
C ILE A 48 -5.81 -16.37 -6.80
N ALA A 49 -4.69 -16.48 -7.52
CA ALA A 49 -3.83 -15.35 -7.82
C ALA A 49 -3.90 -14.95 -9.29
N GLU A 50 -3.99 -13.65 -9.54
CA GLU A 50 -3.58 -13.07 -10.80
C GLU A 50 -2.10 -12.66 -10.67
N ILE A 51 -1.22 -13.28 -11.45
CA ILE A 51 0.21 -12.97 -11.49
C ILE A 51 0.42 -11.91 -12.58
N ASN A 52 0.49 -10.65 -12.16
CA ASN A 52 0.66 -9.51 -13.07
C ASN A 52 2.14 -9.12 -13.15
N GLN A 53 2.70 -9.17 -14.37
CA GLN A 53 4.10 -8.78 -14.64
C GLN A 53 4.42 -7.32 -14.31
N GLN A 54 3.40 -6.45 -14.23
CA GLN A 54 3.55 -5.03 -13.87
C GLN A 54 3.30 -4.76 -12.38
N MET A 55 2.93 -5.76 -11.57
CA MET A 55 2.81 -5.60 -10.12
C MET A 55 4.23 -5.49 -9.51
N PRO A 56 4.56 -4.40 -8.80
CA PRO A 56 5.88 -4.24 -8.22
C PRO A 56 6.11 -5.27 -7.12
N ARG A 57 7.36 -5.73 -7.02
CA ARG A 57 7.80 -6.58 -5.93
C ARG A 57 8.20 -5.70 -4.74
N THR A 58 7.34 -5.61 -3.72
CA THR A 58 7.60 -4.82 -2.52
C THR A 58 8.34 -5.63 -1.46
N PHE A 59 9.08 -4.94 -0.60
CA PHE A 59 9.74 -5.54 0.56
C PHE A 59 8.80 -5.59 1.77
N GLY A 60 9.20 -6.37 2.78
CA GLY A 60 8.44 -6.53 4.02
C GLY A 60 7.51 -7.74 3.97
N ASP A 61 6.35 -7.61 4.61
CA ASP A 61 5.47 -8.74 4.87
C ASP A 61 4.69 -9.25 3.65
N GLY A 62 4.76 -8.58 2.51
CA GLY A 62 3.98 -8.92 1.31
C GLY A 62 4.39 -10.19 0.57
N LEU A 63 5.39 -10.94 1.03
CA LEU A 63 5.89 -12.13 0.33
C LEU A 63 5.08 -13.38 0.65
N LEU A 64 4.72 -14.12 -0.41
CA LEU A 64 4.02 -15.39 -0.36
C LEU A 64 4.79 -16.41 -1.18
N SER A 65 4.88 -17.65 -0.69
CA SER A 65 5.38 -18.75 -1.51
C SER A 65 4.32 -19.12 -2.55
N VAL A 66 4.75 -19.45 -3.78
CA VAL A 66 3.85 -19.96 -4.82
C VAL A 66 3.05 -21.18 -4.37
N SER A 67 3.57 -21.97 -3.42
CA SER A 67 2.86 -23.14 -2.87
C SER A 67 1.63 -22.78 -2.02
N GLN A 68 1.47 -21.51 -1.64
CA GLN A 68 0.27 -21.02 -0.94
C GLN A 68 -0.88 -20.70 -1.91
N LEU A 69 -0.61 -20.72 -3.22
CA LEU A 69 -1.60 -20.45 -4.27
C LEU A 69 -2.22 -21.76 -4.73
N HIS A 70 -3.55 -21.81 -4.79
CA HIS A 70 -4.28 -22.97 -5.28
C HIS A 70 -4.47 -22.90 -6.80
N PHE A 71 -4.70 -21.70 -7.32
CA PHE A 71 -4.82 -21.42 -8.74
C PHE A 71 -4.11 -20.12 -9.08
N ALA A 72 -3.60 -20.01 -10.30
CA ALA A 72 -3.01 -18.79 -10.80
C ALA A 72 -3.36 -18.55 -12.27
N VAL A 73 -3.48 -17.28 -12.65
CA VAL A 73 -3.58 -16.81 -14.04
C VAL A 73 -2.54 -15.73 -14.27
N GLU A 74 -1.83 -15.79 -15.40
CA GLU A 74 -0.84 -14.77 -15.76
C GLU A 74 -1.51 -13.58 -16.46
N SER A 75 -1.04 -12.37 -16.15
CA SER A 75 -1.46 -11.13 -16.80
C SER A 75 -0.30 -10.16 -16.97
N ASN A 76 -0.49 -9.16 -17.83
CA ASN A 76 0.48 -8.08 -18.04
C ASN A 76 -0.25 -6.81 -18.44
N HIS A 77 -0.71 -6.07 -17.44
CA HIS A 77 -1.38 -4.79 -17.65
C HIS A 77 -1.01 -3.79 -16.55
N PRO A 78 -1.07 -2.48 -16.84
CA PRO A 78 -0.75 -1.46 -15.84
C PRO A 78 -1.69 -1.55 -14.64
N LEU A 79 -1.15 -1.22 -13.47
CA LEU A 79 -1.94 -1.08 -12.25
C LEU A 79 -2.85 0.13 -12.33
N PHE A 80 -3.96 0.07 -11.59
CA PHE A 80 -4.84 1.21 -11.44
C PHE A 80 -4.13 2.35 -10.71
N THR A 81 -4.20 3.56 -11.27
CA THR A 81 -3.63 4.77 -10.68
C THR A 81 -4.73 5.77 -10.35
N SER A 82 -4.71 6.33 -9.14
CA SER A 82 -5.58 7.45 -8.77
C SER A 82 -5.21 8.71 -9.55
N HIS A 83 -6.21 9.51 -9.96
CA HIS A 83 -5.98 10.82 -10.56
C HIS A 83 -5.20 11.76 -9.63
N GLU A 84 -4.48 12.71 -10.24
CA GLU A 84 -3.92 13.83 -9.52
C GLU A 84 -5.04 14.77 -9.06
N VAL A 85 -4.88 15.30 -7.86
CA VAL A 85 -5.83 16.26 -7.27
C VAL A 85 -5.10 17.59 -7.18
N SER A 86 -5.67 18.63 -7.79
CA SER A 86 -5.14 19.98 -7.68
C SER A 86 -5.31 20.51 -6.26
N VAL A 87 -4.33 21.28 -5.79
CA VAL A 87 -4.35 21.92 -4.48
C VAL A 87 -4.82 23.36 -4.64
N THR A 88 -5.90 23.72 -3.96
CA THR A 88 -6.45 25.07 -3.91
C THR A 88 -5.65 25.99 -2.98
N GLU A 89 -5.86 27.31 -3.07
CA GLU A 89 -5.18 28.27 -2.20
C GLU A 89 -5.52 28.09 -0.71
N ASP A 90 -6.75 27.70 -0.39
CA ASP A 90 -7.13 27.46 1.00
C ASP A 90 -6.48 26.18 1.54
N GLU A 91 -6.36 25.14 0.73
CA GLU A 91 -5.63 23.92 1.10
C GLU A 91 -4.14 24.17 1.27
N LYS A 92 -3.53 25.05 0.46
CA LYS A 92 -2.15 25.51 0.66
C LYS A 92 -1.97 26.17 2.02
N LYS A 93 -2.88 27.06 2.42
CA LYS A 93 -2.85 27.70 3.75
C LYS A 93 -2.98 26.67 4.87
N ILE A 94 -3.88 25.69 4.72
CA ILE A 94 -4.00 24.57 5.67
C ILE A 94 -2.66 23.83 5.77
N GLY A 95 -2.03 23.52 4.64
CA GLY A 95 -0.71 22.89 4.60
C GLY A 95 0.35 23.67 5.37
N GLN A 96 0.41 24.99 5.18
CA GLN A 96 1.35 25.88 5.88
C GLN A 96 1.10 25.95 7.39
N TYR A 97 -0.16 25.95 7.83
CA TYR A 97 -0.47 25.94 9.26
C TYR A 97 -0.10 24.61 9.92
N VAL A 98 -0.38 23.48 9.25
CA VAL A 98 -0.01 22.16 9.76
C VAL A 98 1.50 21.99 9.81
N ALA A 99 2.23 22.47 8.80
CA ALA A 99 3.69 22.38 8.76
C ALA A 99 4.35 23.09 9.96
N GLN A 100 3.79 24.21 10.45
CA GLN A 100 4.29 24.91 11.63
C GLN A 100 4.16 24.10 12.93
N LEU A 101 3.37 23.02 12.93
CA LEU A 101 3.17 22.14 14.08
C LEU A 101 4.05 20.89 14.03
N ILE A 102 4.87 20.73 12.98
CA ILE A 102 5.70 19.57 12.74
C ILE A 102 7.15 19.95 13.01
N ASP A 103 7.80 19.24 13.91
CA ASP A 103 9.23 19.44 14.19
C ASP A 103 10.11 18.60 13.26
N ASP A 104 11.35 19.03 13.06
CA ASP A 104 12.40 18.19 12.47
C ASP A 104 12.53 16.87 13.24
N GLY A 105 12.71 15.77 12.53
CA GLY A 105 12.75 14.43 13.14
C GLY A 105 11.39 13.78 13.37
N SER A 106 10.27 14.47 13.12
CA SER A 106 8.92 13.90 13.29
C SER A 106 8.67 12.70 12.37
N CYS A 107 7.88 11.72 12.82
CA CYS A 107 7.42 10.60 11.99
C CYS A 107 6.02 10.89 11.44
N LEU A 108 5.90 10.96 10.11
CA LEU A 108 4.69 11.41 9.43
C LEU A 108 3.74 10.25 9.10
N GLN A 109 2.46 10.50 9.33
CA GLN A 109 1.35 9.70 8.81
C GLN A 109 0.35 10.64 8.11
N ALA A 110 0.15 10.42 6.82
CA ALA A 110 -0.70 11.22 5.96
C ALA A 110 -1.60 10.31 5.10
N GLY A 111 -2.76 10.83 4.71
CA GLY A 111 -3.65 10.18 3.75
C GLY A 111 -3.32 10.57 2.31
N ILE A 112 -4.21 10.21 1.38
CA ILE A 112 -4.17 10.66 -0.01
C ILE A 112 -5.21 11.76 -0.19
N GLY A 113 -4.85 12.86 -0.85
CA GLY A 113 -5.78 13.94 -1.18
C GLY A 113 -5.08 15.30 -1.28
N SER A 114 -5.84 16.33 -1.65
CA SER A 114 -5.34 17.69 -1.82
C SER A 114 -4.73 18.27 -0.53
N ILE A 115 -5.38 18.11 0.63
CA ILE A 115 -4.85 18.61 1.92
C ILE A 115 -3.56 17.87 2.32
N PRO A 116 -3.49 16.53 2.37
CA PRO A 116 -2.23 15.83 2.61
C PRO A 116 -1.12 16.27 1.65
N ASN A 117 -1.42 16.41 0.35
CA ASN A 117 -0.45 16.90 -0.63
C ASN A 117 0.02 18.32 -0.30
N ALA A 118 -0.86 19.21 0.15
CA ALA A 118 -0.53 20.57 0.56
C ALA A 118 0.39 20.60 1.78
N VAL A 119 0.10 19.76 2.79
CA VAL A 119 0.96 19.60 3.98
C VAL A 119 2.34 19.12 3.56
N MET A 120 2.42 18.06 2.75
CA MET A 120 3.71 17.53 2.27
C MET A 120 4.50 18.57 1.47
N ALA A 121 3.81 19.37 0.64
CA ALA A 121 4.44 20.46 -0.11
C ALA A 121 4.98 21.60 0.78
N ALA A 122 4.38 21.81 1.96
CA ALA A 122 4.83 22.80 2.95
C ALA A 122 5.97 22.30 3.86
N LEU A 123 6.24 20.99 3.87
CA LEU A 123 7.30 20.38 4.69
C LEU A 123 8.68 20.36 4.02
N LYS A 124 8.87 21.01 2.86
CA LYS A 124 10.11 20.98 2.06
C LYS A 124 11.38 21.38 2.84
N ASP A 125 11.25 22.26 3.82
CA ASP A 125 12.38 22.76 4.60
C ASP A 125 12.67 21.94 5.87
N HIS A 126 11.82 20.96 6.20
CA HIS A 126 11.99 20.11 7.37
C HIS A 126 13.03 19.01 7.12
N ARG A 127 13.76 18.63 8.16
CA ARG A 127 14.85 17.66 8.10
C ARG A 127 14.56 16.44 8.96
N HIS A 128 15.18 15.32 8.58
CA HIS A 128 15.15 14.07 9.32
C HIS A 128 13.74 13.50 9.56
N LEU A 129 12.77 13.87 8.73
CA LEU A 129 11.42 13.35 8.83
C LEU A 129 11.39 11.84 8.58
N GLY A 130 10.71 11.13 9.47
CA GLY A 130 10.38 9.71 9.31
C GLY A 130 9.07 9.53 8.57
N VAL A 131 8.87 8.34 7.99
CA VAL A 131 7.63 7.97 7.30
C VAL A 131 7.06 6.71 7.91
N GLY A 132 5.91 6.83 8.56
CA GLY A 132 5.14 5.75 9.16
C GLY A 132 3.73 5.71 8.56
N LEU A 133 3.63 5.28 7.30
CA LEU A 133 2.40 5.40 6.50
C LEU A 133 1.67 4.07 6.31
N PHE A 134 0.34 4.16 6.18
CA PHE A 134 -0.52 3.08 5.70
C PHE A 134 -0.57 3.01 4.16
N LEU A 135 -0.46 4.16 3.48
CA LEU A 135 -0.41 4.30 2.01
C LEU A 135 0.59 5.41 1.65
N PHE A 136 1.32 5.23 0.54
CA PHE A 136 2.29 6.20 0.03
C PHE A 136 1.97 6.57 -1.43
N LYS A 137 2.04 7.86 -1.77
CA LYS A 137 1.96 8.38 -3.14
C LYS A 137 3.16 9.30 -3.38
N ASN A 138 3.71 9.30 -4.61
CA ASN A 138 4.90 10.08 -4.96
C ASN A 138 4.80 11.54 -4.48
N PHE A 139 5.82 11.97 -3.72
CA PHE A 139 5.91 13.28 -3.07
C PHE A 139 6.85 14.27 -3.79
N CYS A 140 7.51 13.85 -4.86
CA CYS A 140 8.38 14.70 -5.68
C CYS A 140 7.87 14.79 -7.12
N GLN A 141 7.42 15.98 -7.50
CA GLN A 141 7.70 16.60 -8.80
C GLN A 141 8.28 17.98 -8.54
#